data_AF-A0A7Z7N452-F1
#
_entry.id   AF-A0A7Z7N452-F1
#
_cell.length_a   1.000
_cell.length_b   1.000
_cell.length_c   1.000
_cell.angle_alpha   90.00
_cell.angle_beta   90.00
_cell.angle_gamma   90.00
#
_symmetry.space_group_name_H-M   'P 1'
#
loop_
_entity.id
_entity.type
_entity.pdbx_description
1 polymer ?
#
loop_
_entity_poly.entity_id
_entity_poly.type
_entity_poly.pdbx_seq_one_letter_code
_entity_poly.pdbx_strand_id
1 'polypeptide(L)'
;MPLSLVRNAASGGFVRPLAPAGAFLAACARFQSSFCLIAPSRVHRTMRLTDYTDYSLRVMLYLAVRTEGLTTIQEISDAYGISKNHLMKVVQRLGELGWIETVRGRNGGLKLNERSGALTIGEVVRKTENDFALVGCFSDDEAHRRCVIQSHCRLKGVFAAARDAFLAELDRHTIGELAQPANELAGLLGIVRLMPSGGSALAAAHG
;
A
#
# COMPACT_ATOMS: atom_id res chain seq x y z
N MET A 1 -48.40 -41.57 -19.80
CA MET A 1 -49.57 -40.99 -20.50
C MET A 1 -50.67 -42.03 -20.50
N PRO A 2 -51.97 -41.73 -20.28
CA PRO A 2 -52.71 -40.44 -20.27
C PRO A 2 -53.16 -40.03 -18.83
N LEU A 3 -53.43 -38.77 -18.47
CA LEU A 3 -54.37 -37.72 -18.90
C LEU A 3 -55.80 -37.83 -18.33
N SER A 4 -56.35 -36.65 -17.95
CA SER A 4 -57.70 -36.28 -17.46
C SER A 4 -57.92 -36.36 -15.93
N LEU A 5 -58.09 -35.29 -15.13
CA LEU A 5 -58.65 -33.92 -15.25
C LEU A 5 -60.18 -33.86 -15.10
N VAL A 6 -60.66 -33.59 -13.87
CA VAL A 6 -61.97 -32.96 -13.55
C VAL A 6 -61.82 -32.28 -12.17
N ARG A 7 -61.51 -30.97 -12.08
CA ARG A 7 -62.43 -29.81 -11.96
C ARG A 7 -63.60 -30.01 -10.97
N ASN A 8 -63.60 -29.24 -9.89
CA ASN A 8 -64.85 -28.66 -9.41
C ASN A 8 -64.61 -27.23 -8.91
N ALA A 9 -65.45 -26.32 -9.41
CA ALA A 9 -65.43 -24.89 -9.16
C ALA A 9 -66.85 -24.48 -8.77
N ALA A 10 -66.98 -23.80 -7.63
CA ALA A 10 -68.12 -22.99 -7.23
C ALA A 10 -67.67 -22.24 -5.95
N SER A 11 -67.94 -20.96 -5.69
CA SER A 11 -68.63 -19.89 -6.43
C SER A 11 -68.63 -18.65 -5.52
N GLY A 12 -68.52 -17.45 -6.10
CA GLY A 12 -68.83 -16.15 -5.46
C GLY A 12 -67.69 -15.57 -4.61
N GLY A 13 -67.03 -14.45 -4.92
CA GLY A 13 -67.48 -13.25 -5.63
C GLY A 13 -67.74 -12.15 -4.61
N PHE A 14 -66.83 -11.18 -4.44
CA PHE A 14 -67.06 -9.73 -4.63
C PHE A 14 -65.87 -8.88 -4.11
N VAL A 15 -65.24 -8.17 -5.06
CA VAL A 15 -64.68 -6.81 -5.00
C VAL A 15 -63.46 -6.51 -4.11
N ARG A 16 -62.33 -6.32 -4.80
CA ARG A 16 -61.20 -5.47 -4.39
C ARG A 16 -61.60 -3.99 -4.39
N PRO A 17 -61.04 -3.20 -3.47
CA PRO A 17 -60.47 -1.91 -3.85
C PRO A 17 -58.94 -1.98 -3.88
N LEU A 18 -58.41 -0.93 -4.51
CA LEU A 18 -57.14 -0.80 -5.18
C LEU A 18 -56.26 0.17 -4.38
N ALA A 19 -55.09 -0.29 -3.90
CA ALA A 19 -53.88 0.52 -3.59
C ALA A 19 -54.02 1.65 -2.53
N PRO A 20 -52.93 2.27 -2.02
CA PRO A 20 -51.53 2.08 -2.38
C PRO A 20 -50.60 1.65 -1.23
N ALA A 21 -49.44 1.17 -1.65
CA ALA A 21 -48.24 1.04 -0.85
C ALA A 21 -47.86 2.40 -0.22
N GLY A 22 -47.59 2.42 1.08
CA GLY A 22 -46.94 3.55 1.73
C GLY A 22 -47.61 3.98 3.03
N ALA A 23 -47.45 3.23 4.11
CA ALA A 23 -47.81 3.72 5.45
C ALA A 23 -47.09 3.01 6.62
N PHE A 24 -45.92 2.41 6.40
CA PHE A 24 -45.11 1.80 7.49
C PHE A 24 -43.63 2.19 7.43
N LEU A 25 -43.34 3.40 6.91
CA LEU A 25 -41.99 3.99 6.82
C LEU A 25 -41.96 5.45 7.29
N ALA A 26 -42.80 5.82 8.28
CA ALA A 26 -42.98 7.22 8.67
C ALA A 26 -42.79 7.51 10.18
N ALA A 27 -42.09 6.65 10.93
CA ALA A 27 -41.97 6.84 12.39
C ALA A 27 -40.61 6.46 13.03
N CYS A 28 -39.52 6.41 12.27
CA CYS A 28 -38.17 6.36 12.83
C CYS A 28 -37.19 7.13 11.94
N ALA A 29 -36.34 7.94 12.57
CA ALA A 29 -35.22 8.69 11.97
C ALA A 29 -35.56 9.96 11.18
N ARG A 30 -36.33 10.86 11.80
CA ARG A 30 -36.36 12.30 11.48
C ARG A 30 -35.25 13.09 12.21
N PHE A 31 -34.13 12.42 12.53
CA PHE A 31 -33.06 12.95 13.39
C PHE A 31 -31.69 12.39 12.98
N GLN A 32 -31.17 12.82 11.83
CA GLN A 32 -29.74 13.08 11.54
C GLN A 32 -29.53 13.35 10.04
N SER A 33 -30.25 14.37 9.53
CA SER A 33 -29.97 15.04 8.26
C SER A 33 -28.81 16.04 8.41
N SER A 34 -27.77 15.69 9.16
CA SER A 34 -26.59 16.53 9.40
C SER A 34 -25.30 15.74 9.60
N PHE A 35 -25.21 14.53 9.05
CA PHE A 35 -23.90 14.02 8.65
C PHE A 35 -23.51 14.67 7.33
N CYS A 36 -23.04 15.90 7.53
CA CYS A 36 -22.13 16.65 6.70
C CYS A 36 -21.46 15.78 5.63
N LEU A 37 -21.64 16.21 4.38
CA LEU A 37 -20.72 16.01 3.27
C LEU A 37 -19.29 16.35 3.72
N ILE A 38 -18.61 15.44 4.40
CA ILE A 38 -17.15 15.48 4.49
C ILE A 38 -16.69 14.92 3.15
N ALA A 39 -16.63 15.83 2.17
CA ALA A 39 -15.82 15.64 0.98
C ALA A 39 -14.45 15.11 1.43
N PRO A 40 -13.86 14.12 0.74
CA PRO A 40 -12.55 13.62 1.09
C PRO A 40 -11.60 14.82 1.15
N SER A 41 -10.99 14.93 2.32
CA SER A 41 -9.99 15.88 2.73
C SER A 41 -9.16 16.40 1.55
N ARG A 42 -9.01 17.73 1.49
CA ARG A 42 -7.93 18.37 0.74
C ARG A 42 -6.66 17.55 0.97
N VAL A 43 -6.18 16.88 -0.07
CA VAL A 43 -4.87 16.24 -0.04
C VAL A 43 -3.90 17.36 0.32
N HIS A 44 -3.37 17.31 1.54
CA HIS A 44 -2.19 18.08 1.88
C HIS A 44 -1.14 17.64 0.86
N ARG A 45 -0.84 18.49 -0.12
CA ARG A 45 0.23 18.27 -1.08
C ARG A 45 1.53 18.55 -0.34
N THR A 46 1.92 17.62 0.52
CA THR A 46 3.31 17.51 0.96
C THR A 46 4.12 16.90 -0.18
N MET A 47 5.43 17.12 -0.16
CA MET A 47 6.38 16.42 -1.02
C MET A 47 6.07 14.92 -0.98
N ARG A 48 5.88 14.30 -2.15
CA ARG A 48 5.55 12.88 -2.28
C ARG A 48 6.48 12.24 -3.30
N LEU A 49 6.96 11.06 -2.96
CA LEU A 49 7.51 10.10 -3.92
C LEU A 49 6.35 9.47 -4.70
N THR A 50 6.64 8.85 -5.83
CA THR A 50 5.65 8.07 -6.56
C THR A 50 5.21 6.86 -5.76
N ASP A 51 3.96 6.42 -5.97
CA ASP A 51 3.45 5.16 -5.40
C ASP A 51 4.36 3.99 -5.75
N TYR A 52 5.00 4.03 -6.92
CA TYR A 52 5.95 3.01 -7.35
C TYR A 52 7.18 2.93 -6.44
N THR A 53 7.78 4.07 -6.08
CA THR A 53 8.89 4.15 -5.12
C THR A 53 8.45 3.69 -3.73
N ASP A 54 7.30 4.17 -3.24
CA ASP A 54 6.75 3.77 -1.94
C ASP A 54 6.52 2.25 -1.86
N TYR A 55 5.89 1.66 -2.88
CA TYR A 55 5.64 0.22 -2.92
C TYR A 55 6.92 -0.60 -3.03
N SER A 56 7.94 -0.08 -3.74
CA SER A 56 9.25 -0.74 -3.82
C SER A 56 9.92 -0.85 -2.45
N LEU A 57 9.92 0.25 -1.69
CA LEU A 57 10.44 0.26 -0.31
C LEU A 57 9.67 -0.70 0.60
N ARG A 58 8.33 -0.68 0.54
CA ARG A 58 7.48 -1.56 1.35
C ARG A 58 7.70 -3.05 1.06
N VAL A 59 7.84 -3.41 -0.22
CA VAL A 59 8.17 -4.79 -0.63
C VAL A 59 9.53 -5.20 -0.05
N MET A 60 10.56 -4.38 -0.22
CA MET A 60 11.89 -4.69 0.30
C MET A 60 11.89 -4.81 1.84
N LEU A 61 11.20 -3.92 2.54
CA LEU A 61 11.08 -3.96 3.99
C LEU A 61 10.34 -5.21 4.47
N TYR A 62 9.24 -5.59 3.80
CA TYR A 62 8.52 -6.82 4.14
C TYR A 62 9.41 -8.06 4.00
N LEU A 63 10.14 -8.15 2.88
CA LEU A 63 11.04 -9.28 2.63
C LEU A 63 12.26 -9.26 3.57
N ALA A 64 12.70 -8.09 4.04
CA ALA A 64 13.75 -7.98 5.05
C ALA A 64 13.28 -8.44 6.44
N VAL A 65 12.02 -8.16 6.79
CA VAL A 65 11.41 -8.64 8.06
C VAL A 65 11.14 -10.14 8.02
N ARG A 66 10.77 -10.69 6.85
CA ARG A 66 10.57 -12.13 6.63
C ARG A 66 11.84 -12.80 6.15
N THR A 67 12.75 -13.09 7.10
CA THR A 67 14.04 -13.72 6.83
C THR A 67 13.95 -15.19 6.41
N GLU A 68 12.83 -15.86 6.66
CA GLU A 68 12.65 -17.29 6.38
C GLU A 68 11.54 -17.57 5.37
N GLY A 69 11.82 -18.54 4.49
CA GLY A 69 10.87 -19.03 3.49
C GLY A 69 10.67 -18.08 2.31
N LEU A 70 9.67 -18.40 1.49
CA LEU A 70 9.26 -17.58 0.35
C LEU A 70 8.00 -16.79 0.71
N THR A 71 7.89 -15.59 0.14
CA THR A 71 6.75 -14.68 0.27
C THR A 71 6.02 -14.57 -1.06
N THR A 72 4.70 -14.65 -1.04
CA THR A 72 3.85 -14.43 -2.21
C THR A 72 3.44 -12.95 -2.33
N ILE A 73 3.10 -12.52 -3.54
CA ILE A 73 2.52 -11.18 -3.77
C ILE A 73 1.22 -11.01 -2.99
N GLN A 74 0.46 -12.09 -2.78
CA GLN A 74 -0.77 -12.06 -1.99
C GLN A 74 -0.50 -11.65 -0.55
N GLU A 75 0.50 -12.25 0.12
CA GLU A 75 0.83 -11.91 1.51
C GLU A 75 1.25 -10.44 1.67
N ILE A 76 2.03 -9.90 0.72
CA ILE A 76 2.40 -8.48 0.73
C ILE A 76 1.18 -7.57 0.46
N SER A 77 0.31 -7.99 -0.47
CA SER A 77 -0.94 -7.30 -0.79
C SER A 77 -1.84 -7.20 0.44
N ASP A 78 -1.96 -8.28 1.20
CA ASP A 78 -2.80 -8.35 2.41
C ASP A 78 -2.19 -7.51 3.55
N ALA A 79 -0.86 -7.53 3.70
CA ALA A 79 -0.18 -6.77 4.74
C ALA A 79 -0.28 -5.25 4.57
N TYR A 80 -0.18 -4.74 3.33
CA TYR A 80 -0.17 -3.29 3.06
C TYR A 80 -1.44 -2.75 2.41
N GLY A 81 -2.37 -3.59 1.99
CA GLY A 81 -3.55 -3.19 1.22
C GLY A 81 -3.22 -2.67 -0.19
N ILE A 82 -2.08 -3.07 -0.76
CA ILE A 82 -1.64 -2.65 -2.10
C ILE A 82 -2.15 -3.64 -3.14
N SER A 83 -2.71 -3.15 -4.26
CA SER A 83 -3.18 -4.05 -5.32
C SER A 83 -2.05 -4.94 -5.87
N LYS A 84 -2.37 -6.21 -6.14
CA LYS A 84 -1.44 -7.16 -6.77
C LYS A 84 -0.87 -6.63 -8.10
N ASN A 85 -1.66 -5.88 -8.86
CA ASN A 85 -1.23 -5.32 -10.14
C ASN A 85 -0.06 -4.33 -9.98
N HIS A 86 -0.10 -3.50 -8.94
CA HIS A 86 1.02 -2.62 -8.61
C HIS A 86 2.23 -3.41 -8.14
N LEU A 87 2.02 -4.38 -7.25
CA LEU A 87 3.08 -5.22 -6.73
C LEU A 87 3.78 -6.04 -7.81
N MET A 88 3.07 -6.56 -8.82
CA MET A 88 3.68 -7.30 -9.93
C MET A 88 4.72 -6.45 -10.68
N LYS A 89 4.40 -5.19 -10.98
CA LYS A 89 5.33 -4.27 -11.66
C LYS A 89 6.55 -3.94 -10.80
N VAL A 90 6.34 -3.73 -9.51
CA VAL A 90 7.40 -3.46 -8.53
C VAL A 90 8.33 -4.67 -8.40
N VAL A 91 7.76 -5.85 -8.13
CA VAL A 91 8.49 -7.10 -7.95
C VAL A 91 9.29 -7.47 -9.19
N GLN A 92 8.72 -7.30 -10.38
CA GLN A 92 9.46 -7.52 -11.63
C GLN A 92 10.73 -6.66 -11.67
N ARG A 93 10.61 -5.36 -11.40
CA ARG A 93 11.76 -4.45 -11.44
C ARG A 93 12.79 -4.75 -10.36
N LEU A 94 12.34 -5.02 -9.13
CA LEU A 94 13.25 -5.38 -8.04
C LEU A 94 14.02 -6.67 -8.37
N GLY A 95 13.38 -7.62 -9.08
CA GLY A 95 14.03 -8.81 -9.60
C GLY A 95 15.06 -8.51 -10.71
N GLU A 96 14.73 -7.62 -11.66
CA GLU A 96 15.66 -7.15 -12.70
C GLU A 96 16.89 -6.45 -12.10
N LEU A 97 16.72 -5.70 -11.00
CA LEU A 97 17.81 -5.07 -10.25
C LEU A 97 18.63 -6.08 -9.42
N GLY A 98 18.18 -7.33 -9.32
CA GLY A 98 18.82 -8.38 -8.53
C GLY A 98 18.64 -8.22 -7.02
N TRP A 99 17.73 -7.35 -6.58
CA TRP A 99 17.52 -7.05 -5.16
C TRP A 99 16.62 -8.06 -4.45
N ILE A 100 15.81 -8.76 -5.22
CA ILE A 100 15.00 -9.88 -4.75
C ILE A 100 15.17 -11.05 -5.69
N GLU A 101 15.01 -12.25 -5.16
CA GLU A 101 14.93 -13.47 -5.96
C GLU A 101 13.47 -13.88 -6.12
N THR A 102 13.12 -14.36 -7.32
CA THR A 102 11.77 -14.85 -7.63
C THR A 102 11.84 -16.33 -7.98
N VAL A 103 11.08 -17.15 -7.25
CA VAL A 103 10.91 -18.58 -7.50
C VAL A 103 9.56 -18.79 -8.16
N ARG A 104 9.53 -19.45 -9.32
CA ARG A 104 8.30 -19.74 -10.06
C ARG A 104 7.67 -21.06 -9.61
N GLY A 105 6.37 -21.23 -9.89
CA GLY A 105 5.61 -22.46 -9.64
C GLY A 105 4.61 -22.36 -8.49
N ARG A 106 3.90 -23.46 -8.22
CA ARG A 106 2.81 -23.52 -7.22
C ARG A 106 3.27 -23.18 -5.80
N ASN A 107 4.52 -23.49 -5.47
CA ASN A 107 5.15 -23.17 -4.18
C ASN A 107 6.25 -22.11 -4.34
N GLY A 108 6.13 -21.28 -5.38
CA GLY A 108 7.04 -20.18 -5.65
C GLY A 108 6.79 -18.99 -4.74
N GLY A 109 7.56 -17.93 -4.95
CA GLY A 109 7.46 -16.70 -4.19
C GLY A 109 8.70 -15.84 -4.34
N LEU A 110 8.89 -14.96 -3.37
CA LEU A 110 9.85 -13.88 -3.34
C LEU A 110 10.68 -14.00 -2.08
N LYS A 111 11.98 -13.71 -2.19
CA LYS A 111 12.86 -13.50 -1.04
C LYS A 111 13.80 -12.34 -1.30
N LEU A 112 14.21 -11.65 -0.23
CA LEU A 112 15.24 -10.63 -0.32
C LEU A 112 16.57 -11.31 -0.70
N ASN A 113 17.35 -10.68 -1.57
CA ASN A 113 18.71 -11.14 -1.83
C ASN A 113 19.60 -10.88 -0.59
N GLU A 114 20.56 -11.75 -0.32
CA GLU A 114 21.47 -11.69 0.85
C GLU A 114 22.13 -10.32 1.03
N ARG A 115 22.51 -9.65 -0.07
CA ARG A 115 23.19 -8.35 -0.02
C ARG A 115 22.25 -7.16 0.06
N SER A 116 20.96 -7.36 -0.21
CA SER A 116 20.00 -6.25 -0.33
C SER A 116 19.61 -5.62 1.00
N GLY A 117 19.90 -6.28 2.13
CA GLY A 117 19.83 -5.66 3.44
C GLY A 117 20.80 -4.48 3.62
N ALA A 118 21.93 -4.47 2.90
CA ALA A 118 22.92 -3.40 2.98
C ALA A 118 22.62 -2.21 2.04
N LEU A 119 21.60 -2.30 1.19
CA LEU A 119 21.19 -1.19 0.34
C LEU A 119 20.65 -0.05 1.19
N THR A 120 21.09 1.16 0.88
CA THR A 120 20.57 2.37 1.50
C THR A 120 19.17 2.70 0.95
N ILE A 121 18.37 3.43 1.73
CA ILE A 121 17.06 3.90 1.26
C ILE A 121 17.23 4.85 0.07
N GLY A 122 18.27 5.68 0.08
CA GLY A 122 18.57 6.57 -1.03
C GLY A 122 18.89 5.84 -2.33
N GLU A 123 19.62 4.73 -2.29
CA GLU A 123 19.85 3.88 -3.48
C GLU A 123 18.54 3.32 -4.07
N VAL A 124 17.64 2.83 -3.21
CA VAL A 124 16.33 2.31 -3.64
C VAL A 124 15.53 3.43 -4.30
N VAL A 125 15.40 4.56 -3.61
CA VAL A 125 14.64 5.73 -4.08
C VAL A 125 15.18 6.25 -5.41
N ARG A 126 16.50 6.36 -5.58
CA ARG A 126 17.13 6.81 -6.85
C ARG A 126 16.90 5.87 -8.03
N LYS A 127 16.62 4.59 -7.81
CA LYS A 127 16.39 3.59 -8.88
C LYS A 127 14.92 3.38 -9.22
N THR A 128 14.03 3.72 -8.30
CA THR A 128 12.58 3.51 -8.47
C THR A 128 11.87 4.81 -8.81
N GLU A 129 12.40 5.95 -8.40
CA GLU A 129 11.80 7.24 -8.72
C GLU A 129 12.18 7.69 -10.13
N ASN A 130 11.20 8.17 -10.90
CA ASN A 130 11.41 8.54 -12.31
C ASN A 130 12.16 9.86 -12.44
N ASP A 131 11.85 10.84 -11.58
CA ASP A 131 12.58 12.09 -11.49
C ASP A 131 12.53 12.68 -10.07
N PHE A 132 13.51 13.52 -9.75
CA PHE A 132 13.52 14.32 -8.51
C PHE A 132 13.28 15.80 -8.82
N ALA A 133 12.41 16.09 -9.79
CA ALA A 133 12.12 17.45 -10.21
C ALA A 133 11.15 18.11 -9.23
N LEU A 134 11.67 18.50 -8.05
CA LEU A 134 10.91 19.27 -7.04
C LEU A 134 10.32 20.57 -7.60
N VAL A 135 11.00 21.15 -8.58
CA VAL A 135 10.62 22.38 -9.27
C VAL A 135 10.78 22.15 -10.77
N GLY A 136 9.91 22.75 -11.58
CA GLY A 136 9.91 22.53 -13.03
C GLY A 136 11.24 22.87 -13.72
N CYS A 137 12.08 23.72 -13.10
CA CYS A 137 13.42 24.03 -13.63
C CYS A 137 14.46 22.90 -13.47
N PHE A 138 14.09 21.79 -12.82
CA PHE A 138 14.84 20.53 -12.79
C PHE A 138 14.33 19.50 -13.80
N SER A 139 13.13 19.68 -14.34
CA SER A 139 12.57 18.78 -15.34
C SER A 139 13.32 18.93 -16.66
N ASP A 140 13.51 17.82 -17.37
CA ASP A 140 14.06 17.82 -18.73
C ASP A 140 13.04 18.28 -19.79
N ASP A 141 11.82 18.65 -19.39
CA ASP A 141 10.82 19.22 -20.28
C ASP A 141 11.19 20.65 -20.69
N GLU A 142 11.36 20.87 -22.00
CA GLU A 142 11.69 22.18 -22.58
C GLU A 142 10.67 23.27 -22.22
N ALA A 143 9.40 22.91 -22.00
CA ALA A 143 8.36 23.87 -21.64
C ALA A 143 8.68 24.61 -20.32
N HIS A 144 9.39 23.95 -19.40
CA HIS A 144 9.72 24.44 -18.07
C HIS A 144 11.10 25.12 -17.99
N ARG A 145 11.93 25.01 -19.04
CA ARG A 145 13.27 25.64 -19.13
C ARG A 145 13.25 27.09 -19.64
N ARG A 146 12.08 27.69 -19.85
CA ARG A 146 11.90 29.07 -20.34
C ARG A 146 11.88 30.13 -19.23
N CYS A 147 12.42 29.83 -18.07
CA CYS A 147 12.46 30.80 -16.97
C CYS A 147 13.45 31.93 -17.30
N VAL A 148 12.96 33.17 -17.38
CA VAL A 148 13.76 34.35 -17.80
C VAL A 148 14.97 34.63 -16.89
N ILE A 149 14.94 34.19 -15.63
CA ILE A 149 16.03 34.37 -14.67
C ILE A 149 16.94 33.14 -14.53
N GLN A 150 16.75 32.07 -15.32
CA GLN A 150 17.41 30.78 -15.09
C GLN A 150 18.93 30.86 -14.95
N SER A 151 19.60 31.71 -15.74
CA SER A 151 21.06 31.90 -15.71
C SER A 151 21.59 32.49 -14.41
N HIS A 152 20.75 33.18 -13.62
CA HIS A 152 21.13 33.85 -12.37
C HIS A 152 20.20 33.48 -11.19
N CYS A 153 19.40 32.43 -11.33
CA CYS A 153 18.38 32.05 -10.35
C CYS A 153 19.02 31.37 -9.13
N ARG A 154 19.25 32.15 -8.06
CA ARG A 154 19.73 31.62 -6.77
C ARG A 154 18.74 30.65 -6.11
N LEU A 155 17.44 30.81 -6.38
CA LEU A 155 16.39 29.92 -5.87
C LEU A 155 16.56 28.48 -6.35
N LYS A 156 16.97 28.28 -7.61
CA LYS A 156 17.28 26.96 -8.17
C LYS A 156 18.35 26.24 -7.35
N GLY A 157 19.39 26.97 -6.92
CA GLY A 157 20.45 26.44 -6.06
C GLY A 157 19.95 26.00 -4.68
N VAL A 158 19.06 26.78 -4.06
CA VAL A 158 18.46 26.42 -2.75
C VAL A 158 17.65 25.13 -2.85
N PHE A 159 16.81 24.98 -3.89
CA PHE A 159 16.05 23.74 -4.09
C PHE A 159 16.93 22.54 -4.42
N ALA A 160 18.06 22.75 -5.10
CA ALA A 160 19.00 21.68 -5.41
C ALA A 160 19.65 21.20 -4.11
N ALA A 161 20.15 22.13 -3.28
CA ALA A 161 20.70 21.81 -1.97
C ALA A 161 19.68 21.10 -1.06
N ALA A 162 18.41 21.53 -1.07
CA ALA A 162 17.37 20.88 -0.28
C ALA A 162 17.09 19.43 -0.75
N ARG A 163 16.99 19.21 -2.07
CA ARG A 163 16.86 17.86 -2.65
C ARG A 163 18.06 16.98 -2.30
N ASP A 164 19.27 17.53 -2.43
CA ASP A 164 20.50 16.79 -2.18
C ASP A 164 20.63 16.44 -0.69
N ALA A 165 20.24 17.34 0.22
CA ALA A 165 20.16 17.07 1.66
C ALA A 165 19.11 16.00 2.00
N PHE A 166 17.94 16.03 1.36
CA PHE A 166 16.92 14.99 1.52
C PHE A 166 17.47 13.61 1.13
N LEU A 167 18.10 13.50 -0.04
CA LEU A 167 18.64 12.23 -0.51
C LEU A 167 19.84 11.77 0.34
N ALA A 168 20.70 12.71 0.78
CA ALA A 168 21.80 12.42 1.67
C ALA A 168 21.34 11.85 3.02
N GLU A 169 20.20 12.31 3.54
CA GLU A 169 19.61 11.70 4.74
C GLU A 169 19.15 10.26 4.47
N LEU A 170 18.51 9.99 3.34
CA LEU A 170 18.10 8.63 2.96
C LEU A 170 19.29 7.69 2.72
N ASP A 171 20.42 8.22 2.26
CA ASP A 171 21.66 7.46 2.07
C ASP A 171 22.28 6.98 3.42
N ARG A 172 21.79 7.46 4.58
CA ARG A 172 22.29 7.07 5.91
C ARG A 172 21.65 5.82 6.48
N HIS A 173 20.50 5.42 5.96
CA HIS A 173 19.68 4.34 6.52
C HIS A 173 19.66 3.16 5.55
N THR A 174 19.80 1.94 6.07
CA THR A 174 19.74 0.72 5.24
C THR A 174 18.43 -0.02 5.40
N ILE A 175 18.08 -0.84 4.39
CA ILE A 175 16.88 -1.70 4.44
C ILE A 175 16.94 -2.65 5.64
N GLY A 176 18.11 -3.25 5.89
CA GLY A 176 18.30 -4.22 6.98
C GLY A 176 18.19 -3.57 8.36
N GLU A 177 18.69 -2.34 8.52
CA GLU A 177 18.56 -1.57 9.75
C GLU A 177 17.09 -1.24 10.04
N LEU A 178 16.38 -0.71 9.04
CA LEU A 178 14.98 -0.29 9.22
C LEU A 178 14.01 -1.48 9.37
N ALA A 179 14.44 -2.70 9.02
CA ALA A 179 13.70 -3.92 9.28
C ALA A 179 13.78 -4.37 10.75
N GLN A 180 14.54 -3.69 11.62
CA GLN A 180 14.73 -4.04 13.03
C GLN A 180 14.08 -3.02 13.99
N PRO A 181 13.58 -3.45 15.17
CA PRO A 181 13.49 -4.83 15.63
C PRO A 181 12.35 -5.59 14.92
N ALA A 182 12.70 -6.72 14.31
CA ALA A 182 11.83 -7.34 13.32
C ALA A 182 10.60 -8.06 13.92
N ASN A 183 10.55 -8.31 15.23
CA ASN A 183 9.41 -8.92 15.92
C ASN A 183 8.18 -8.01 15.92
N GLU A 184 8.36 -6.72 16.20
CA GLU A 184 7.27 -5.74 16.23
C GLU A 184 6.69 -5.54 14.83
N LEU A 185 7.58 -5.34 13.84
CA LEU A 185 7.19 -5.23 12.44
C LEU A 185 6.53 -6.52 11.93
N ALA A 186 7.05 -7.70 12.27
CA ALA A 186 6.44 -8.97 11.87
C ALA A 186 5.00 -9.10 12.38
N GLY A 187 4.74 -8.70 13.63
CA GLY A 187 3.39 -8.70 14.20
C GLY A 187 2.43 -7.79 13.44
N LEU A 188 2.86 -6.57 13.11
CA LEU A 188 2.06 -5.60 12.35
C LEU A 188 1.82 -6.03 10.90
N LEU A 189 2.78 -6.72 10.28
CA LEU A 189 2.70 -7.20 8.90
C LEU A 189 2.00 -8.56 8.77
N GLY A 190 1.50 -9.12 9.87
CA GLY A 190 0.85 -10.44 9.88
C GLY A 190 1.80 -11.60 9.53
N ILE A 191 3.12 -11.40 9.72
CA ILE A 191 4.12 -12.44 9.47
C ILE A 191 4.16 -13.35 10.70
N VAL A 192 3.64 -14.57 10.54
CA VAL A 192 3.67 -15.58 11.59
C VAL A 192 5.11 -16.04 11.81
N ARG A 193 5.75 -15.52 12.86
CA ARG A 193 6.96 -16.13 13.41
C ARG A 193 6.54 -17.23 14.36
N LEU A 194 6.98 -18.45 14.11
CA LEU A 194 6.97 -19.47 15.16
C LEU A 194 7.90 -18.95 16.26
N MET A 195 7.33 -18.34 17.29
CA MET A 195 8.09 -17.98 18.48
C MET A 195 8.58 -19.27 19.14
N PRO A 196 9.84 -19.37 19.56
CA PRO A 196 10.21 -20.44 20.47
C PRO A 196 9.41 -20.24 21.76
N SER A 197 8.54 -21.21 22.08
CA SER A 197 7.84 -21.24 23.35
C SER A 197 8.85 -21.59 24.46
N GLY A 198 9.22 -20.60 25.27
CA GLY A 198 9.92 -20.75 26.55
C GLY A 198 10.04 -19.35 27.14
N GLY A 199 9.43 -19.00 28.26
CA GLY A 199 9.48 -19.68 29.54
C GLY A 199 10.31 -18.78 30.48
N SER A 200 9.61 -18.07 31.38
CA SER A 200 10.08 -17.17 32.45
C SER A 200 11.52 -17.34 32.98
N ALA A 201 12.22 -16.22 33.16
CA ALA A 201 12.97 -15.97 34.40
C ALA A 201 13.23 -14.46 34.61
N LEU A 202 12.29 -13.83 35.30
CA LEU A 202 12.58 -12.79 36.28
C LEU A 202 13.47 -13.41 37.39
N ALA A 203 14.49 -12.66 37.84
CA ALA A 203 15.29 -12.82 39.09
C ALA A 203 16.77 -13.26 38.95
N ALA A 204 17.67 -12.27 39.13
CA ALA A 204 18.84 -12.26 40.05
C ALA A 204 19.53 -10.88 39.87
N ALA A 205 19.23 -9.85 40.67
CA ALA A 205 19.72 -9.61 42.03
C ALA A 205 21.24 -9.44 42.13
N HIS A 206 21.65 -8.22 42.50
CA HIS A 206 22.89 -7.79 43.17
C HIS A 206 24.21 -8.53 42.93
N GLY A 207 25.18 -7.77 42.39
CA GLY A 207 26.61 -7.88 42.63
C GLY A 207 27.23 -6.50 42.52
#